data_AF-A0AA36EDY5-F1
#
_entry.id   AF-A0AA36EDY5-F1
#
_cell.length_a   1.000
_cell.length_b   1.000
_cell.length_c   1.000
_cell.angle_alpha   90.00
_cell.angle_beta   90.00
_cell.angle_gamma   90.00
#
_symmetry.space_group_name_H-M   'P 1'
#
loop_
_entity.id
_entity.type
_entity.pdbx_description
1 polymer ?
#
loop_
_entity_poly.entity_id
_entity_poly.type
_entity_poly.pdbx_seq_one_letter_code
_entity_poly.pdbx_strand_id
1 'polypeptide(L)'
;MSVSFQQISAFKSYSSWAKDSVFQFVRPNSTNTNNRSARWTTPSAAIIPNFHLPMRSYEVKNRTSTDDIRSLRLITAIKTPYLPDGRFDLEAYDALVNMQIEDGADGVIVGGTTGEGQLMSWDEHIMLIGHTINCFGTSIKVIGNTGSNSTREAVHATEQGFAVGMHAALHINPYYGKTSLEGMVAHFQSVLPMGPTIIYNVPSRTGQDIPPPVIHTIAANANFAGIKECVGHDRVKTYTGTGITVWSGNDDECHDSKWDYGATGVISVTSNLGSGVDAGIAFER
;
A
#
# COMPACT_ATOMS: atom_id res chain seq x y z
N MET A 1 -12.91 -56.55 25.30
CA MET A 1 -11.97 -56.74 24.18
C MET A 1 -11.05 -55.54 24.16
N SER A 2 -9.77 -55.79 24.41
CA SER A 2 -8.68 -54.86 24.71
C SER A 2 -7.68 -54.83 23.55
N VAL A 3 -7.15 -53.65 23.20
CA VAL A 3 -5.84 -53.48 22.53
C VAL A 3 -5.34 -52.09 22.94
N SER A 4 -4.46 -51.92 23.93
CA SER A 4 -3.00 -52.16 24.04
C SER A 4 -2.12 -51.17 23.27
N PHE A 5 -1.32 -50.44 24.05
CA PHE A 5 -0.15 -49.62 23.71
C PHE A 5 0.92 -50.40 22.93
N GLN A 6 1.67 -49.69 22.07
CA GLN A 6 3.06 -50.05 21.77
C GLN A 6 3.96 -48.82 21.71
N GLN A 7 4.88 -48.80 22.67
CA GLN A 7 6.08 -47.97 22.79
C GLN A 7 7.16 -48.53 21.85
N ILE A 8 7.96 -47.67 21.21
CA ILE A 8 9.24 -48.09 20.63
C ILE A 8 10.33 -47.12 21.10
N SER A 9 11.24 -47.63 21.92
CA SER A 9 12.58 -47.09 22.13
C SER A 9 13.57 -48.20 21.83
N ALA A 10 14.56 -47.94 20.98
CA ALA A 10 15.78 -48.75 20.94
C ALA A 10 16.97 -47.86 20.54
N PHE A 11 17.75 -47.49 21.56
CA PHE A 11 19.13 -47.06 21.43
C PHE A 11 20.02 -48.28 21.11
N LYS A 12 21.00 -48.11 20.23
CA LYS A 12 22.33 -48.69 20.39
C LYS A 12 23.36 -47.87 19.61
N SER A 13 24.38 -47.46 20.33
CA SER A 13 25.57 -46.75 19.88
C SER A 13 26.47 -47.65 19.03
N TYR A 14 27.27 -47.04 18.16
CA TYR A 14 28.68 -47.40 17.98
C TYR A 14 29.46 -46.17 17.53
N SER A 15 30.41 -45.79 18.37
CA SER A 15 31.44 -44.80 18.10
C SER A 15 32.55 -45.41 17.25
N SER A 16 33.14 -44.58 16.39
CA SER A 16 34.59 -44.40 16.18
C SER A 16 34.91 -44.19 14.70
N TRP A 17 35.40 -43.00 14.37
CA TRP A 17 36.70 -42.74 13.74
C TRP A 17 36.80 -41.25 13.44
N ALA A 18 37.59 -40.58 14.28
CA ALA A 18 38.11 -39.25 14.00
C ALA A 18 39.30 -39.39 13.04
N LYS A 19 39.40 -38.50 12.05
CA LYS A 19 40.67 -37.93 11.57
C LYS A 19 40.42 -36.71 10.68
N ASP A 20 41.11 -35.64 11.07
CA ASP A 20 41.73 -34.61 10.25
C ASP A 20 40.84 -33.61 9.47
N SER A 21 40.71 -32.41 10.02
CA SER A 21 41.38 -31.26 9.40
C SER A 21 41.44 -30.07 10.38
N VAL A 22 42.65 -29.58 10.53
CA VAL A 22 43.09 -28.51 11.43
C VAL A 22 43.06 -27.20 10.66
N PHE A 23 42.38 -26.18 11.19
CA PHE A 23 42.73 -24.79 10.90
C PHE A 23 42.93 -24.05 12.22
N GLN A 24 44.19 -24.02 12.67
CA GLN A 24 44.66 -23.18 13.77
C GLN A 24 44.81 -21.74 13.27
N PHE A 25 44.23 -20.79 13.99
CA PHE A 25 44.51 -19.37 13.81
C PHE A 25 45.92 -19.06 14.31
N VAL A 26 46.75 -18.53 13.40
CA VAL A 26 48.11 -18.03 13.70
C VAL A 26 48.00 -16.76 14.53
N ARG A 27 48.63 -16.75 15.72
CA ARG A 27 48.90 -15.53 16.49
C ARG A 27 50.25 -14.94 16.08
N PRO A 28 50.37 -13.64 15.76
CA PRO A 28 51.69 -13.06 15.49
C PRO A 28 52.42 -12.77 16.81
N ASN A 29 53.70 -13.17 16.84
CA ASN A 29 54.64 -12.89 17.91
C ASN A 29 54.96 -11.39 18.02
N SER A 30 55.01 -10.91 19.25
CA SER A 30 55.57 -9.62 19.64
C SER A 30 57.10 -9.67 19.58
N THR A 31 57.75 -8.80 18.80
CA THR A 31 59.07 -8.26 19.13
C THR A 31 59.27 -6.82 18.59
N ASN A 32 59.30 -5.90 19.54
CA ASN A 32 60.22 -4.79 19.77
C ASN A 32 60.49 -3.63 18.75
N THR A 33 60.26 -2.43 19.31
CA THR A 33 61.01 -1.17 19.25
C THR A 33 60.94 -0.23 18.04
N ASN A 34 60.55 1.00 18.40
CA ASN A 34 61.07 2.32 18.01
C ASN A 34 60.25 3.20 17.05
N ASN A 35 59.61 4.18 17.70
CA ASN A 35 59.69 5.61 17.38
C ASN A 35 58.90 6.10 16.14
N ARG A 36 57.73 6.68 16.38
CA ARG A 36 57.49 8.15 16.29
C ARG A 36 56.00 8.46 16.27
N SER A 37 55.67 9.56 16.93
CA SER A 37 54.37 10.20 17.06
C SER A 37 53.62 10.38 15.73
N ALA A 38 52.43 9.80 15.62
CA ALA A 38 51.40 10.29 14.71
C ALA A 38 50.03 10.07 15.38
N ARG A 39 49.36 11.17 15.77
CA ARG A 39 47.94 11.13 16.14
C ARG A 39 47.17 10.60 14.93
N TRP A 40 46.56 9.44 15.07
CA TRP A 40 45.60 8.93 14.09
C TRP A 40 44.35 9.81 14.14
N THR A 41 44.18 10.67 13.15
CA THR A 41 42.89 11.32 12.86
C THR A 41 42.09 10.40 11.95
N THR A 42 40.82 10.15 12.27
CA THR A 42 39.91 9.42 11.40
C THR A 42 39.86 10.09 10.03
N PRO A 43 39.85 9.33 8.91
CA PRO A 43 39.54 9.91 7.62
C PRO A 43 38.11 10.45 7.73
N SER A 44 37.96 11.77 7.59
CA SER A 44 36.65 12.35 7.32
C SER A 44 36.25 11.79 5.96
N ALA A 45 35.41 10.75 5.96
CA ALA A 45 34.70 10.34 4.77
C ALA A 45 34.03 11.61 4.23
N ALA A 46 34.38 12.00 3.02
CA ALA A 46 33.74 13.12 2.35
C ALA A 46 32.24 12.82 2.34
N ILE A 47 31.50 13.48 3.23
CA ILE A 47 30.05 13.56 3.16
C ILE A 47 29.81 14.35 1.88
N ILE A 48 29.53 13.64 0.78
CA ILE A 48 28.94 14.26 -0.39
C ILE A 48 27.53 14.61 0.07
N PRO A 49 27.18 15.90 0.24
CA PRO A 49 25.79 16.25 0.51
C PRO A 49 24.99 15.72 -0.68
N ASN A 50 23.92 14.98 -0.38
CA ASN A 50 22.96 14.51 -1.38
C ASN A 50 22.82 15.55 -2.49
N PHE A 51 23.21 15.18 -3.71
CA PHE A 51 22.82 15.90 -4.90
C PHE A 51 21.32 15.64 -5.07
N HIS A 52 20.50 16.27 -4.22
CA HIS A 52 19.09 16.46 -4.50
C HIS A 52 19.04 17.34 -5.73
N LEU A 53 18.90 16.72 -6.90
CA LEU A 53 18.29 17.41 -8.03
C LEU A 53 16.91 17.83 -7.52
N PRO A 54 16.62 19.13 -7.42
CA PRO A 54 15.27 19.55 -7.08
C PRO A 54 14.40 19.14 -8.26
N MET A 55 13.72 18.00 -8.16
CA MET A 55 12.57 17.67 -9.02
C MET A 55 11.37 18.55 -8.65
N ARG A 56 11.60 19.86 -8.46
CA ARG A 56 10.53 20.84 -8.47
C ARG A 56 10.49 21.45 -9.87
N SER A 57 9.79 20.76 -10.77
CA SER A 57 9.17 21.47 -11.88
C SER A 57 8.22 22.50 -11.26
N TYR A 58 8.51 23.78 -11.46
CA TYR A 58 7.63 24.89 -11.08
C TYR A 58 6.38 24.98 -11.97
N GLU A 59 6.26 24.11 -12.96
CA GLU A 59 5.00 23.90 -13.65
C GLU A 59 3.98 23.32 -12.67
N VAL A 60 2.85 24.02 -12.53
CA VAL A 60 1.64 23.46 -11.98
C VAL A 60 1.23 22.32 -12.92
N LYS A 61 1.82 21.13 -12.75
CA LYS A 61 1.21 19.89 -13.27
C LYS A 61 -0.24 19.97 -12.81
N ASN A 62 -1.20 19.89 -13.74
CA ASN A 62 -2.63 19.89 -13.45
C ASN A 62 -2.91 18.92 -12.30
N ARG A 63 -2.89 19.42 -11.06
CA ARG A 63 -3.07 18.60 -9.87
C ARG A 63 -4.54 18.24 -9.89
N THR A 64 -4.84 16.94 -9.85
CA THR A 64 -6.21 16.49 -9.75
C THR A 64 -6.87 17.14 -8.55
N SER A 65 -8.06 17.71 -8.76
CA SER A 65 -8.80 18.30 -7.65
C SER A 65 -9.25 17.19 -6.71
N THR A 66 -9.19 17.43 -5.40
CA THR A 66 -9.76 16.51 -4.41
C THR A 66 -11.26 16.32 -4.65
N ASP A 67 -11.95 17.32 -5.18
CA ASP A 67 -13.38 17.21 -5.51
C ASP A 67 -13.65 16.29 -6.71
N ASP A 68 -12.72 16.22 -7.68
CA ASP A 68 -12.83 15.25 -8.77
C ASP A 68 -12.80 13.82 -8.21
N ILE A 69 -11.90 13.55 -7.26
CA ILE A 69 -11.79 12.25 -6.58
C ILE A 69 -13.04 11.97 -5.75
N ARG A 70 -13.59 12.97 -5.05
CA ARG A 70 -14.84 12.83 -4.27
C ARG A 70 -16.06 12.54 -5.13
N SER A 71 -16.02 12.85 -6.42
CA SER A 71 -17.16 12.65 -7.31
C SER A 71 -17.29 11.23 -7.86
N LEU A 72 -16.20 10.43 -7.79
CA LEU A 72 -16.13 9.07 -8.32
C LEU A 72 -17.09 8.15 -7.55
N ARG A 73 -17.84 7.29 -8.25
CA ARG A 73 -18.83 6.38 -7.65
C ARG A 73 -18.43 4.92 -7.82
N LEU A 74 -17.83 4.55 -8.95
CA LEU A 74 -17.36 3.21 -9.20
C LEU A 74 -15.83 3.21 -9.38
N ILE A 75 -15.13 2.69 -8.38
CA ILE A 75 -13.68 2.54 -8.42
C ILE A 75 -13.34 1.06 -8.36
N THR A 76 -12.67 0.53 -9.37
CA THR A 76 -12.29 -0.89 -9.40
C THR A 76 -10.94 -1.09 -8.70
N ALA A 77 -10.89 -1.95 -7.69
CA ALA A 77 -9.62 -2.45 -7.17
C ALA A 77 -9.06 -3.50 -8.14
N ILE A 78 -8.36 -3.03 -9.18
CA ILE A 78 -8.02 -3.85 -10.33
C ILE A 78 -7.01 -4.95 -9.98
N LYS A 79 -7.24 -6.14 -10.51
CA LYS A 79 -6.31 -7.27 -10.42
C LYS A 79 -5.03 -6.98 -11.21
N THR A 80 -3.88 -7.43 -10.69
CA THR A 80 -2.61 -7.44 -11.43
C THR A 80 -2.36 -8.83 -12.02
N PRO A 81 -2.52 -9.07 -13.32
CA PRO A 81 -2.26 -10.38 -13.93
C PRO A 81 -0.76 -10.67 -14.04
N TYR A 82 -0.42 -11.96 -14.11
CA TYR A 82 0.97 -12.43 -14.10
C TYR A 82 1.26 -13.37 -15.27
N LEU A 83 2.46 -13.25 -15.82
CA LEU A 83 3.05 -14.21 -16.73
C LEU A 83 3.38 -15.52 -15.99
N PRO A 84 3.61 -16.64 -16.70
CA PRO A 84 3.94 -17.93 -16.08
C PRO A 84 5.19 -17.92 -15.19
N ASP A 85 6.09 -16.93 -15.36
CA ASP A 85 7.31 -16.77 -14.58
C ASP A 85 7.16 -15.83 -13.37
N GLY A 86 5.94 -15.31 -13.12
CA GLY A 86 5.61 -14.45 -11.99
C GLY A 86 5.78 -12.95 -12.23
N ARG A 87 6.30 -12.52 -13.38
CA ARG A 87 6.34 -11.09 -13.75
C ARG A 87 4.94 -10.60 -14.13
N PHE A 88 4.72 -9.29 -14.12
CA PHE A 88 3.45 -8.72 -14.57
C PHE A 88 3.19 -9.00 -16.05
N ASP A 89 1.95 -9.36 -16.35
CA ASP A 89 1.44 -9.43 -17.72
C ASP A 89 0.77 -8.09 -18.07
N LEU A 90 1.55 -7.17 -18.66
CA LEU A 90 1.05 -5.83 -18.97
C LEU A 90 0.01 -5.83 -20.11
N GLU A 91 0.07 -6.80 -21.03
CA GLU A 91 -0.93 -6.91 -22.11
C GLU A 91 -2.30 -7.30 -21.53
N ALA A 92 -2.31 -8.31 -20.65
CA ALA A 92 -3.53 -8.69 -19.95
C ALA A 92 -4.02 -7.56 -19.01
N TYR A 93 -3.11 -6.85 -18.35
CA TYR A 93 -3.46 -5.72 -17.50
C TYR A 93 -4.14 -4.59 -18.30
N ASP A 94 -3.59 -4.24 -19.46
CA ASP A 94 -4.13 -3.20 -20.34
C ASP A 94 -5.52 -3.60 -20.86
N ALA A 95 -5.71 -4.87 -21.21
CA ALA A 95 -7.03 -5.40 -21.58
C ALA A 95 -8.04 -5.28 -20.42
N LEU A 96 -7.64 -5.61 -19.19
CA LEU A 96 -8.49 -5.44 -18.00
C LEU A 96 -8.87 -3.97 -17.79
N VAL A 97 -7.92 -3.04 -17.85
CA VAL A 97 -8.20 -1.61 -17.67
C VAL A 97 -9.14 -1.08 -18.75
N ASN A 98 -8.93 -1.45 -20.02
CA ASN A 98 -9.82 -1.05 -21.11
C ASN A 98 -11.25 -1.55 -20.90
N MET A 99 -11.44 -2.80 -20.48
CA MET A 99 -12.78 -3.31 -20.16
C MET A 99 -13.46 -2.49 -19.05
N GLN A 100 -12.71 -2.10 -18.02
CA GLN A 100 -13.27 -1.24 -16.95
C GLN A 100 -13.67 0.14 -17.47
N ILE A 101 -12.88 0.72 -18.39
CA ILE A 101 -13.20 2.01 -19.01
C ILE A 101 -14.46 1.90 -19.89
N GLU A 102 -14.53 0.87 -20.72
CA GLU A 102 -15.67 0.62 -21.63
C GLU A 102 -16.98 0.42 -20.86
N ASP A 103 -16.91 -0.26 -19.70
CA ASP A 103 -18.04 -0.48 -18.81
C ASP A 103 -18.39 0.73 -17.91
N GLY A 104 -17.59 1.81 -17.95
CA GLY A 104 -17.88 3.06 -17.25
C GLY A 104 -17.37 3.16 -15.81
N ALA A 105 -16.30 2.45 -15.45
CA ALA A 105 -15.62 2.68 -14.18
C ALA A 105 -15.00 4.09 -14.13
N ASP A 106 -15.17 4.81 -13.01
CA ASP A 106 -14.65 6.16 -12.83
C ASP A 106 -13.15 6.17 -12.46
N GLY A 107 -12.70 5.10 -11.82
CA GLY A 107 -11.36 5.01 -11.27
C GLY A 107 -10.84 3.59 -11.09
N VAL A 108 -9.52 3.45 -10.96
CA VAL A 108 -8.85 2.19 -10.59
C VAL A 108 -7.91 2.38 -9.40
N ILE A 109 -7.91 1.43 -8.48
CA ILE A 109 -6.83 1.28 -7.48
C ILE A 109 -5.73 0.40 -8.05
N VAL A 110 -4.53 0.94 -8.23
CA VAL A 110 -3.37 0.18 -8.71
C VAL A 110 -2.59 -0.42 -7.54
N GLY A 111 -2.41 -1.75 -7.57
CA GLY A 111 -1.73 -2.50 -6.52
C GLY A 111 -2.43 -2.41 -5.16
N GLY A 112 -3.77 -2.35 -5.15
CA GLY A 112 -4.55 -2.51 -3.92
C GLY A 112 -4.40 -3.93 -3.33
N THR A 113 -5.15 -4.26 -2.29
CA THR A 113 -5.16 -5.64 -1.75
C THR A 113 -5.53 -6.68 -2.83
N THR A 114 -6.54 -6.36 -3.65
CA THR A 114 -6.98 -7.18 -4.80
C THR A 114 -5.96 -7.21 -5.93
N GLY A 115 -5.27 -6.09 -6.15
CA GLY A 115 -4.15 -5.99 -7.09
C GLY A 115 -2.85 -6.58 -6.56
N GLU A 116 -2.85 -7.14 -5.35
CA GLU A 116 -1.71 -7.78 -4.70
C GLU A 116 -0.47 -6.89 -4.51
N GLY A 117 -0.67 -5.59 -4.24
CA GLY A 117 0.45 -4.68 -3.95
C GLY A 117 1.35 -5.14 -2.80
N GLN A 118 0.80 -5.88 -1.83
CA GLN A 118 1.57 -6.48 -0.74
C GLN A 118 2.61 -7.54 -1.19
N LEU A 119 2.51 -8.06 -2.41
CA LEU A 119 3.45 -9.01 -2.98
C LEU A 119 4.44 -8.35 -3.94
N MET A 120 4.29 -7.04 -4.18
CA MET A 120 5.13 -6.30 -5.10
C MET A 120 6.38 -5.75 -4.41
N SER A 121 7.49 -5.67 -5.15
CA SER A 121 8.53 -4.71 -4.85
C SER A 121 8.10 -3.29 -5.23
N TRP A 122 8.73 -2.27 -4.62
CA TRP A 122 8.32 -0.89 -4.86
C TRP A 122 8.59 -0.40 -6.29
N ASP A 123 9.64 -0.92 -6.94
CA ASP A 123 9.96 -0.59 -8.33
C ASP A 123 8.89 -1.09 -9.31
N GLU A 124 8.42 -2.33 -9.18
CA GLU A 124 7.33 -2.84 -10.03
C GLU A 124 6.00 -2.15 -9.72
N HIS A 125 5.70 -1.83 -8.46
CA HIS A 125 4.47 -1.12 -8.09
C HIS A 125 4.44 0.31 -8.65
N ILE A 126 5.52 1.08 -8.49
CA ILE A 126 5.63 2.43 -9.06
C ILE A 126 5.64 2.39 -10.59
N MET A 127 6.29 1.39 -11.19
CA MET A 127 6.23 1.16 -12.63
C MET A 127 4.78 0.94 -13.09
N LEU A 128 4.02 0.09 -12.41
CA LEU A 128 2.62 -0.17 -12.79
C LEU A 128 1.76 1.08 -12.65
N ILE A 129 1.93 1.87 -11.57
CA ILE A 129 1.22 3.16 -11.41
C ILE A 129 1.55 4.12 -12.57
N GLY A 130 2.83 4.26 -12.91
CA GLY A 130 3.28 5.12 -14.00
C GLY A 130 2.78 4.64 -15.36
N HIS A 131 2.79 3.33 -15.60
CA HIS A 131 2.24 2.69 -16.79
C HIS A 131 0.74 2.99 -16.94
N THR A 132 -0.06 2.77 -15.88
CA THR A 132 -1.50 3.03 -15.91
C THR A 132 -1.81 4.50 -16.18
N ILE A 133 -1.05 5.43 -15.58
CA ILE A 133 -1.19 6.86 -15.87
C ILE A 133 -0.87 7.19 -17.32
N ASN A 134 0.24 6.68 -17.84
CA ASN A 134 0.69 6.98 -19.19
C ASN A 134 -0.30 6.46 -20.25
N CYS A 135 -0.86 5.28 -20.05
CA CYS A 135 -1.75 4.65 -21.02
C CYS A 135 -3.21 5.10 -20.87
N PHE A 136 -3.70 5.35 -19.65
CA PHE A 136 -5.13 5.48 -19.36
C PHE A 136 -5.51 6.72 -18.56
N GLY A 137 -4.55 7.52 -18.08
CA GLY A 137 -4.79 8.59 -17.13
C GLY A 137 -5.72 9.71 -17.63
N THR A 138 -5.90 9.85 -18.94
CA THR A 138 -6.87 10.78 -19.53
C THR A 138 -8.31 10.27 -19.52
N SER A 139 -8.50 8.96 -19.40
CA SER A 139 -9.79 8.27 -19.56
C SER A 139 -10.37 7.79 -18.22
N ILE A 140 -9.51 7.50 -17.24
CA ILE A 140 -9.91 6.98 -15.93
C ILE A 140 -9.05 7.56 -14.81
N LYS A 141 -9.61 7.74 -13.61
CA LYS A 141 -8.79 8.13 -12.46
C LYS A 141 -7.94 6.97 -12.00
N VAL A 142 -6.70 7.26 -11.63
CA VAL A 142 -5.68 6.27 -11.26
C VAL A 142 -5.23 6.61 -9.86
N ILE A 143 -5.52 5.68 -8.95
CA ILE A 143 -5.30 5.85 -7.52
C ILE A 143 -4.24 4.82 -7.12
N GLY A 144 -3.05 5.28 -6.77
CA GLY A 144 -1.97 4.39 -6.35
C GLY A 144 -2.18 3.93 -4.91
N ASN A 145 -2.11 2.62 -4.65
CA ASN A 145 -2.04 2.13 -3.28
C ASN A 145 -0.62 2.24 -2.74
N THR A 146 -0.24 3.45 -2.32
CA THR A 146 1.10 3.76 -1.79
C THR A 146 1.13 3.77 -0.26
N GLY A 147 0.10 3.22 0.39
CA GLY A 147 0.08 2.99 1.83
C GLY A 147 1.04 1.90 2.29
N SER A 148 1.58 2.05 3.50
CA SER A 148 2.45 1.06 4.13
C SER A 148 2.32 1.16 5.65
N ASN A 149 2.65 0.10 6.38
CA ASN A 149 2.80 0.15 7.83
C ASN A 149 4.07 0.88 8.29
N SER A 150 5.00 1.14 7.37
CA SER A 150 6.21 1.90 7.55
C SER A 150 5.99 3.31 7.00
N THR A 151 5.98 4.33 7.88
CA THR A 151 5.77 5.74 7.46
C THR A 151 6.80 6.19 6.42
N ARG A 152 8.05 5.72 6.53
CA ARG A 152 9.11 6.02 5.55
C ARG A 152 8.77 5.48 4.17
N GLU A 153 8.29 4.24 4.09
CA GLU A 153 7.90 3.64 2.81
C GLU A 153 6.67 4.31 2.23
N ALA A 154 5.66 4.58 3.06
CA ALA A 154 4.47 5.31 2.64
C ALA A 154 4.84 6.70 2.07
N VAL A 155 5.73 7.43 2.73
CA VAL A 155 6.20 8.74 2.26
C VAL A 155 6.91 8.63 0.90
N HIS A 156 7.88 7.72 0.76
CA HIS A 156 8.64 7.58 -0.49
C HIS A 156 7.76 7.09 -1.65
N ALA A 157 6.92 6.08 -1.42
CA ALA A 157 6.04 5.54 -2.44
C ALA A 157 5.01 6.58 -2.90
N THR A 158 4.41 7.33 -1.97
CA THR A 158 3.42 8.37 -2.32
C THR A 158 4.05 9.53 -3.06
N GLU A 159 5.25 9.98 -2.66
CA GLU A 159 5.98 11.01 -3.40
C GLU A 159 6.28 10.56 -4.84
N GLN A 160 6.78 9.33 -5.02
CA GLN A 160 7.07 8.77 -6.34
C GLN A 160 5.81 8.56 -7.17
N GLY A 161 4.72 8.05 -6.57
CA GLY A 161 3.44 7.85 -7.22
C GLY A 161 2.86 9.17 -7.78
N PHE A 162 2.88 10.24 -7.00
CA PHE A 162 2.48 11.57 -7.50
C PHE A 162 3.48 12.14 -8.51
N ALA A 163 4.78 11.86 -8.37
CA ALA A 163 5.79 12.32 -9.33
C ALA A 163 5.59 11.72 -10.72
N VAL A 164 5.20 10.43 -10.81
CA VAL A 164 4.83 9.75 -12.06
C VAL A 164 3.41 10.09 -12.55
N GLY A 165 2.63 10.80 -11.73
CA GLY A 165 1.39 11.45 -12.15
C GLY A 165 0.10 10.81 -11.66
N MET A 166 0.13 9.92 -10.65
CA MET A 166 -1.11 9.36 -10.08
C MET A 166 -2.07 10.45 -9.61
N HIS A 167 -3.37 10.23 -9.74
CA HIS A 167 -4.39 11.24 -9.44
C HIS A 167 -4.69 11.34 -7.94
N ALA A 168 -4.58 10.23 -7.22
CA ALA A 168 -4.75 10.17 -5.76
C ALA A 168 -3.96 8.99 -5.15
N ALA A 169 -3.84 8.99 -3.84
CA ALA A 169 -3.27 7.90 -3.06
C ALA A 169 -4.35 7.16 -2.24
N LEU A 170 -4.21 5.85 -2.10
CA LEU A 170 -4.93 5.04 -1.10
C LEU A 170 -3.98 4.74 0.07
N HIS A 171 -4.38 5.12 1.29
CA HIS A 171 -3.56 4.96 2.50
C HIS A 171 -4.29 4.17 3.58
N ILE A 172 -3.82 2.94 3.81
CA ILE A 172 -4.21 2.12 4.95
C ILE A 172 -3.51 2.57 6.24
N ASN A 173 -4.09 2.31 7.41
CA ASN A 173 -3.37 2.48 8.68
C ASN A 173 -2.27 1.42 8.87
N PRO A 174 -1.27 1.66 9.74
CA PRO A 174 -0.20 0.68 9.98
C PRO A 174 -0.70 -0.68 10.45
N TYR A 175 -0.67 -1.65 9.52
CA TYR A 175 -1.05 -3.04 9.74
C TYR A 175 0.10 -3.85 10.34
N TYR A 176 -0.24 -4.89 11.09
CA TYR A 176 0.70 -5.73 11.87
C TYR A 176 1.43 -4.95 12.98
N GLY A 177 2.33 -4.03 12.62
CA GLY A 177 3.01 -3.09 13.51
C GLY A 177 2.12 -1.91 13.90
N LYS A 178 1.03 -2.20 14.63
CA LYS A 178 0.04 -1.19 15.07
C LYS A 178 0.69 -0.09 15.90
N THR A 179 0.11 1.10 15.85
CA THR A 179 0.59 2.28 16.58
C THR A 179 -0.51 2.89 17.46
N SER A 180 -0.18 3.90 18.27
CA SER A 180 -1.17 4.66 19.03
C SER A 180 -2.03 5.53 18.10
N LEU A 181 -3.11 6.13 18.63
CA LEU A 181 -3.95 7.03 17.83
C LEU A 181 -3.18 8.28 17.38
N GLU A 182 -2.30 8.80 18.24
CA GLU A 182 -1.41 9.91 17.91
C GLU A 182 -0.41 9.52 16.82
N GLY A 183 0.14 8.30 16.90
CA GLY A 183 1.02 7.75 15.87
C GLY A 183 0.30 7.56 14.54
N MET A 184 -0.97 7.18 14.56
CA MET A 184 -1.81 7.04 13.36
C MET A 184 -2.07 8.39 12.70
N VAL A 185 -2.42 9.42 13.49
CA VAL A 185 -2.57 10.80 12.99
C VAL A 185 -1.25 11.30 12.38
N ALA A 186 -0.12 11.11 13.08
CA ALA A 186 1.20 11.52 12.58
C ALA A 186 1.59 10.79 11.28
N HIS A 187 1.27 9.50 11.17
CA HIS A 187 1.48 8.73 9.96
C HIS A 187 0.72 9.32 8.77
N PHE A 188 -0.59 9.57 8.90
CA PHE A 188 -1.40 10.16 7.83
C PHE A 188 -0.99 11.60 7.50
N GLN A 189 -0.67 12.42 8.50
CA GLN A 189 -0.19 13.78 8.30
C GLN A 189 1.14 13.85 7.54
N SER A 190 1.93 12.77 7.55
CA SER A 190 3.19 12.69 6.79
C SER A 190 2.96 12.55 5.27
N VAL A 191 1.79 12.06 4.84
CA VAL A 191 1.49 11.77 3.42
C VAL A 191 0.39 12.65 2.84
N LEU A 192 -0.57 13.09 3.66
CA LEU A 192 -1.69 13.94 3.23
C LEU A 192 -1.28 15.21 2.46
N PRO A 193 -0.18 15.93 2.79
CA PRO A 193 0.22 17.12 2.03
C PRO A 193 0.62 16.86 0.57
N MET A 194 0.87 15.59 0.19
CA MET A 194 1.40 15.24 -1.14
C MET A 194 0.35 15.34 -2.25
N GLY A 195 -0.93 15.07 -1.95
CA GLY A 195 -2.03 15.17 -2.91
C GLY A 195 -3.29 14.44 -2.44
N PRO A 196 -4.35 14.41 -3.27
CA PRO A 196 -5.63 13.79 -2.92
C PRO A 196 -5.46 12.38 -2.34
N THR A 197 -6.05 12.13 -1.18
CA THR A 197 -5.83 10.89 -0.42
C THR A 197 -7.15 10.31 0.05
N ILE A 198 -7.35 9.02 -0.22
CA ILE A 198 -8.41 8.18 0.34
C ILE A 198 -7.80 7.36 1.48
N ILE A 199 -8.36 7.45 2.68
CA ILE A 199 -7.93 6.63 3.81
C ILE A 199 -8.64 5.28 3.75
N TYR A 200 -7.96 4.19 4.09
CA TYR A 200 -8.53 2.84 4.03
C TYR A 200 -8.62 2.22 5.43
N ASN A 201 -9.84 1.99 5.90
CA ASN A 201 -10.12 1.31 7.15
C ASN A 201 -10.65 -0.12 6.88
N VAL A 202 -9.89 -1.13 7.29
CA VAL A 202 -10.26 -2.55 7.17
C VAL A 202 -9.70 -3.35 8.36
N PRO A 203 -10.27 -3.20 9.57
CA PRO A 203 -9.72 -3.77 10.79
C PRO A 203 -9.60 -5.30 10.76
N SER A 204 -10.43 -5.99 9.97
CA SER A 204 -10.33 -7.44 9.77
C SER A 204 -8.99 -7.86 9.15
N ARG A 205 -8.30 -6.97 8.43
CA ARG A 205 -6.99 -7.21 7.81
C ARG A 205 -5.84 -6.54 8.55
N THR A 206 -6.05 -5.35 9.12
CA THR A 206 -4.99 -4.60 9.83
C THR A 206 -4.88 -5.00 11.31
N GLY A 207 -5.96 -5.54 11.87
CA GLY A 207 -6.14 -5.77 13.29
C GLY A 207 -6.37 -4.49 14.11
N GLN A 208 -6.53 -3.33 13.47
CA GLN A 208 -6.73 -2.06 14.16
C GLN A 208 -7.75 -1.21 13.39
N ASP A 209 -8.88 -0.92 14.04
CA ASP A 209 -9.88 0.02 13.53
C ASP A 209 -9.35 1.45 13.59
N ILE A 210 -9.61 2.24 12.56
CA ILE A 210 -9.39 3.68 12.55
C ILE A 210 -10.63 4.34 13.15
N PRO A 211 -10.58 4.86 14.38
CA PRO A 211 -11.78 5.37 15.04
C PRO A 211 -12.17 6.74 14.44
N PRO A 212 -13.48 7.10 14.42
CA PRO A 212 -13.94 8.35 13.83
C PRO A 212 -13.21 9.62 14.29
N PRO A 213 -12.82 9.80 15.57
CA PRO A 213 -12.04 10.96 15.99
C PRO A 213 -10.72 11.15 15.23
N VAL A 214 -10.05 10.08 14.81
CA VAL A 214 -8.83 10.17 13.98
C VAL A 214 -9.18 10.70 12.60
N ILE A 215 -10.23 10.18 11.96
CA ILE A 215 -10.68 10.64 10.65
C ILE A 215 -11.10 12.11 10.71
N HIS A 216 -11.90 12.52 11.69
CA HIS A 216 -12.29 13.93 11.86
C HIS A 216 -11.08 14.85 12.05
N THR A 217 -10.05 14.39 12.75
CA THR A 217 -8.80 15.15 12.94
C THR A 217 -8.09 15.40 11.61
N ILE A 218 -7.98 14.38 10.76
CA ILE A 218 -7.25 14.50 9.48
C ILE A 218 -8.12 15.07 8.34
N ALA A 219 -9.45 15.03 8.47
CA ALA A 219 -10.39 15.56 7.49
C ALA A 219 -10.30 17.09 7.30
N ALA A 220 -9.66 17.80 8.24
CA ALA A 220 -9.35 19.23 8.09
C ALA A 220 -8.32 19.51 6.97
N ASN A 221 -7.60 18.48 6.48
CA ASN A 221 -6.67 18.64 5.38
C ASN A 221 -7.41 18.71 4.04
N ALA A 222 -7.11 19.74 3.23
CA ALA A 222 -7.76 19.94 1.92
C ALA A 222 -7.57 18.77 0.95
N ASN A 223 -6.50 17.99 1.11
CA ASN A 223 -6.23 16.81 0.28
C ASN A 223 -6.97 15.55 0.74
N PHE A 224 -7.62 15.55 1.90
CA PHE A 224 -8.43 14.41 2.34
C PHE A 224 -9.66 14.27 1.44
N ALA A 225 -9.64 13.27 0.56
CA ALA A 225 -10.72 12.99 -0.35
C ALA A 225 -11.87 12.28 0.37
N GLY A 226 -11.56 11.32 1.24
CA GLY A 226 -12.56 10.55 1.97
C GLY A 226 -12.00 9.25 2.53
N ILE A 227 -12.88 8.30 2.79
CA ILE A 227 -12.52 7.00 3.38
C ILE A 227 -13.12 5.83 2.58
N LYS A 228 -12.30 4.80 2.33
CA LYS A 228 -12.74 3.44 2.00
C LYS A 228 -13.03 2.72 3.31
N GLU A 229 -14.29 2.39 3.57
CA GLU A 229 -14.73 1.82 4.85
C GLU A 229 -15.24 0.38 4.69
N CYS A 230 -14.77 -0.51 5.55
CA CYS A 230 -15.10 -1.94 5.57
C CYS A 230 -15.69 -2.43 6.90
N VAL A 231 -15.91 -1.55 7.89
CA VAL A 231 -16.54 -1.89 9.18
C VAL A 231 -18.04 -2.15 9.04
N GLY A 232 -18.72 -1.47 8.11
CA GLY A 232 -20.14 -1.65 7.82
C GLY A 232 -20.96 -0.36 7.86
N HIS A 233 -22.25 -0.49 7.56
CA HIS A 233 -23.17 0.62 7.30
C HIS A 233 -23.27 1.68 8.41
N ASP A 234 -23.29 1.27 9.68
CA ASP A 234 -23.38 2.22 10.80
C ASP A 234 -22.16 3.16 10.84
N ARG A 235 -20.99 2.65 10.47
CA ARG A 235 -19.77 3.45 10.35
C ARG A 235 -19.83 4.37 9.14
N VAL A 236 -20.33 3.89 8.01
CA VAL A 236 -20.60 4.73 6.82
C VAL A 236 -21.50 5.91 7.20
N LYS A 237 -22.65 5.64 7.84
CA LYS A 237 -23.61 6.67 8.29
C LYS A 237 -23.00 7.71 9.22
N THR A 238 -22.14 7.26 10.12
CA THR A 238 -21.43 8.15 11.07
C THR A 238 -20.61 9.18 10.32
N TYR A 239 -19.88 8.75 9.29
CA TYR A 239 -19.05 9.65 8.49
C TYR A 239 -19.88 10.53 7.56
N THR A 240 -20.82 9.96 6.81
CA THR A 240 -21.64 10.70 5.86
C THR A 240 -22.52 11.74 6.55
N GLY A 241 -23.02 11.44 7.76
CA GLY A 241 -23.76 12.39 8.61
C GLY A 241 -22.95 13.60 9.07
N THR A 242 -21.62 13.57 8.93
CA THR A 242 -20.71 14.70 9.21
C THR A 242 -20.11 15.32 7.95
N GLY A 243 -20.56 14.91 6.76
CA GLY A 243 -20.09 15.43 5.48
C GLY A 243 -18.80 14.79 4.95
N ILE A 244 -18.34 13.68 5.54
CA ILE A 244 -17.19 12.92 5.02
C ILE A 244 -17.64 12.04 3.85
N THR A 245 -16.94 12.14 2.72
CA THR A 245 -17.09 11.24 1.57
C THR A 245 -16.65 9.83 1.95
N VAL A 246 -17.49 8.84 1.67
CA VAL A 246 -17.25 7.42 1.95
C VAL A 246 -17.45 6.60 0.69
N TRP A 247 -16.54 5.67 0.44
CA TRP A 247 -16.77 4.54 -0.47
C TRP A 247 -16.88 3.26 0.36
N SER A 248 -17.91 2.45 0.09
CA SER A 248 -17.95 1.09 0.65
C SER A 248 -16.77 0.29 0.10
N GLY A 249 -16.08 -0.43 0.97
CA GLY A 249 -15.09 -1.44 0.57
C GLY A 249 -15.61 -2.87 0.61
N ASN A 250 -16.90 -3.06 0.90
CA ASN A 250 -17.59 -4.35 0.97
C ASN A 250 -18.64 -4.38 -0.16
N ASP A 251 -18.48 -5.27 -1.15
CA ASP A 251 -19.36 -5.34 -2.32
C ASP A 251 -20.77 -5.80 -1.97
N ASP A 252 -20.90 -6.71 -1.00
CA ASP A 252 -22.19 -7.21 -0.48
C ASP A 252 -23.00 -6.13 0.28
N GLU A 253 -22.34 -5.08 0.74
CA GLU A 253 -22.94 -3.94 1.44
C GLU A 253 -23.02 -2.68 0.57
N CYS A 254 -22.48 -2.69 -0.65
CA CYS A 254 -22.24 -1.45 -1.37
C CYS A 254 -23.52 -0.75 -1.85
N HIS A 255 -24.55 -1.53 -2.21
CA HIS A 255 -25.86 -1.04 -2.62
C HIS A 255 -26.54 -0.25 -1.50
N ASP A 256 -26.77 -0.88 -0.35
CA ASP A 256 -27.47 -0.22 0.75
C ASP A 256 -26.62 0.93 1.30
N SER A 257 -25.29 0.77 1.34
CA SER A 257 -24.37 1.85 1.74
C SER A 257 -24.58 3.11 0.89
N LYS A 258 -24.75 2.95 -0.43
CA LYS A 258 -24.98 4.05 -1.36
C LYS A 258 -26.35 4.69 -1.15
N TRP A 259 -27.41 3.90 -1.11
CA TRP A 259 -28.79 4.41 -1.18
C TRP A 259 -29.38 4.78 0.19
N ASP A 260 -29.01 4.05 1.24
CA ASP A 260 -29.62 4.19 2.57
C ASP A 260 -28.69 4.85 3.60
N TYR A 261 -27.37 4.77 3.40
CA TYR A 261 -26.37 5.27 4.35
C TYR A 261 -25.50 6.42 3.82
N GLY A 262 -25.74 6.87 2.58
CA GLY A 262 -25.16 8.08 2.00
C GLY A 262 -23.72 7.94 1.50
N ALA A 263 -23.22 6.71 1.31
CA ALA A 263 -21.93 6.51 0.64
C ALA A 263 -21.95 7.13 -0.75
N THR A 264 -20.80 7.63 -1.18
CA THR A 264 -20.63 8.19 -2.53
C THR A 264 -20.66 7.08 -3.58
N GLY A 265 -20.10 5.92 -3.25
CA GLY A 265 -20.11 4.75 -4.11
C GLY A 265 -19.29 3.60 -3.51
N VAL A 266 -18.57 2.86 -4.36
CA VAL A 266 -17.86 1.64 -3.99
C VAL A 266 -16.43 1.63 -4.53
N ILE A 267 -15.51 1.06 -3.74
CA ILE A 267 -14.19 0.62 -4.22
C ILE A 267 -14.21 -0.91 -4.27
N SER A 268 -14.59 -1.43 -5.43
CA SER A 268 -15.13 -2.78 -5.62
C SER A 268 -14.08 -3.81 -5.99
N VAL A 269 -14.31 -5.07 -5.60
CA VAL A 269 -13.60 -6.25 -6.11
C VAL A 269 -14.38 -6.86 -7.27
N THR A 270 -15.69 -6.99 -7.10
CA THR A 270 -16.62 -7.69 -8.00
C THR A 270 -16.64 -7.10 -9.41
N SER A 271 -16.46 -5.79 -9.55
CA SER A 271 -16.35 -5.07 -10.82
C SER A 271 -15.26 -5.61 -11.76
N ASN A 272 -14.23 -6.29 -11.25
CA ASN A 272 -13.24 -6.98 -12.10
C ASN A 272 -13.87 -8.07 -12.99
N LEU A 273 -15.01 -8.65 -12.60
CA LEU A 273 -15.70 -9.71 -13.34
C LEU A 273 -16.69 -9.20 -14.39
N GLY A 274 -16.85 -7.88 -14.49
CA GLY A 274 -17.81 -7.20 -15.34
C GLY A 274 -18.50 -6.11 -14.54
N SER A 275 -18.31 -4.86 -14.95
CA SER A 275 -18.72 -3.69 -14.16
C SER A 275 -20.22 -3.43 -14.23
N GLY A 276 -20.94 -4.07 -15.15
CA GLY A 276 -22.37 -3.81 -15.38
C GLY A 276 -23.25 -3.95 -14.13
N VAL A 277 -22.96 -4.90 -13.23
CA VAL A 277 -23.73 -5.05 -11.98
C VAL A 277 -23.43 -3.89 -11.01
N ASP A 278 -22.16 -3.58 -10.80
CA ASP A 278 -21.75 -2.52 -9.87
C ASP A 278 -22.04 -1.12 -10.44
N ALA A 279 -22.04 -0.96 -11.76
CA ALA A 279 -22.46 0.26 -12.45
C ALA A 279 -23.96 0.49 -12.28
N GLY A 280 -24.79 -0.55 -12.39
CA GLY A 280 -26.20 -0.48 -12.02
C GLY A 280 -26.38 -0.01 -10.58
N ILE A 281 -25.62 -0.59 -9.64
CA ILE A 281 -25.67 -0.22 -8.22
C ILE A 281 -25.20 1.24 -7.97
N ALA A 282 -24.15 1.68 -8.65
CA ALA A 282 -23.54 2.99 -8.43
C ALA A 282 -24.31 4.16 -9.09
N PHE A 283 -25.06 3.88 -10.16
CA PHE A 283 -25.65 4.92 -11.03
C PHE A 283 -27.16 4.82 -11.24
N GLU A 284 -27.80 3.66 -11.10
CA GLU A 284 -29.24 3.50 -11.37
C GLU A 284 -30.09 3.63 -10.09
N ARG A 285 -31.25 4.27 -10.22
CA ARG A 285 -32.28 4.43 -9.17
C ARG A 285 -33.42 3.43 -9.36
#